data_AF-A0A2G9C530-F1
#
_entry.id   AF-A0A2G9C530-F1
#
_cell.length_a   1.000
_cell.length_b   1.000
_cell.length_c   1.000
_cell.angle_alpha   90.00
_cell.angle_beta   90.00
_cell.angle_gamma   90.00
#
_symmetry.space_group_name_H-M   'P 1'
#
loop_
_entity.id
_entity.type
_entity.pdbx_description
1 polymer ?
#
loop_
_entity_poly.entity_id
_entity_poly.type
_entity_poly.pdbx_seq_one_letter_code
_entity_poly.pdbx_strand_id
1 'polypeptide(L)'
;MKTDELIALLARDAGPVPAGVGERRFAAALSLGILAALAWVQGAFGIRADLPLVMATADFWQKVAMPLAVAVTGLVVVFRLGHPGARVRGWWLGVWLPVSLLWIWAAVLLWMAEPAARMPLVLGTTWRTCVFNVTATALPIGIALLWALR
;
A
#
# COMPACT_ATOMS: atom_id res chain seq x y z
N MET A 1 21.65 -21.68 36.97
CA MET A 1 21.92 -21.37 35.55
C MET A 1 22.60 -20.02 35.48
N LYS A 2 23.73 -19.88 34.79
CA LYS A 2 24.48 -18.62 34.65
C LYS A 2 24.14 -17.94 33.33
N THR A 3 22.97 -17.30 33.28
CA THR A 3 22.46 -16.65 32.08
C THR A 3 23.34 -15.48 31.64
N ASP A 4 23.91 -14.72 32.59
CA ASP A 4 24.77 -13.57 32.29
C ASP A 4 26.09 -13.96 31.62
N GLU A 5 26.72 -15.07 32.04
CA GLU A 5 27.91 -15.61 31.36
C GLU A 5 27.57 -16.09 29.94
N LEU A 6 26.39 -16.71 29.75
CA LEU A 6 25.95 -17.16 28.43
C LEU A 6 25.65 -15.97 27.48
N ILE A 7 25.02 -14.92 27.99
CA ILE A 7 24.77 -13.68 27.23
C ILE A 7 26.10 -13.00 26.87
N ALA A 8 27.04 -12.91 27.81
CA ALA A 8 28.35 -12.31 27.55
C ALA A 8 29.18 -13.10 26.51
N LEU A 9 29.04 -14.43 26.50
CA LEU A 9 29.72 -15.31 25.54
C LEU A 9 29.08 -15.21 24.14
N LEU A 10 27.75 -15.13 24.05
CA LEU A 10 27.03 -14.91 22.78
C LEU A 10 27.23 -13.50 22.22
N ALA A 11 27.31 -12.49 23.07
CA ALA A 11 27.51 -11.10 22.66
C ALA A 11 28.94 -10.81 22.20
N ARG A 12 29.93 -11.62 22.63
CA ARG A 12 31.33 -11.47 22.23
C ARG A 12 31.58 -11.74 20.74
N ASP A 13 30.83 -12.66 20.14
CA ASP A 13 30.93 -13.01 18.72
C ASP A 13 29.83 -12.41 17.84
N ALA A 14 28.89 -11.67 18.44
CA ALA A 14 27.93 -10.87 17.70
C ALA A 14 28.64 -9.63 17.13
N GLY A 15 29.29 -9.79 15.98
CA GLY A 15 29.85 -8.68 15.21
C GLY A 15 28.80 -7.58 14.94
N PRO A 16 29.22 -6.39 14.48
CA PRO A 16 28.32 -5.27 14.26
C PRO A 16 27.18 -5.67 13.32
N VAL A 17 25.93 -5.56 13.80
CA VAL A 17 24.74 -5.81 12.99
C VAL A 17 24.75 -4.79 11.84
N PRO A 18 24.80 -5.22 10.57
CA PRO A 18 24.84 -4.29 9.46
C PRO A 18 23.52 -3.51 9.41
N ALA A 19 23.59 -2.23 9.76
CA ALA A 19 22.45 -1.33 9.78
C ALA A 19 21.89 -1.12 8.36
N GLY A 20 20.56 -1.09 8.24
CA GLY A 20 19.88 -0.73 6.98
C GLY A 20 19.86 -1.81 5.88
N VAL A 21 20.35 -3.04 6.12
CA VAL A 21 20.27 -4.12 5.11
C VAL A 21 18.81 -4.50 4.82
N GLY A 22 17.99 -4.60 5.87
CA GLY A 22 16.55 -4.84 5.72
C GLY A 22 15.85 -3.71 4.97
N GLU A 23 16.15 -2.45 5.31
CA GLU A 23 15.59 -1.27 4.64
C GLU A 23 15.94 -1.22 3.15
N ARG A 24 17.21 -1.50 2.79
CA ARG A 24 17.64 -1.54 1.39
C ARG A 24 16.94 -2.64 0.61
N ARG A 25 16.82 -3.84 1.19
CA ARG A 25 16.07 -4.95 0.57
C ARG A 25 14.61 -4.61 0.38
N PHE A 26 13.99 -4.01 1.40
CA PHE A 26 12.60 -3.55 1.33
C PHE A 26 12.41 -2.48 0.25
N ALA A 27 13.28 -1.47 0.21
CA ALA A 27 13.23 -0.40 -0.79
C ALA A 27 13.45 -0.94 -2.21
N ALA A 28 14.36 -1.91 -2.39
CA ALA A 28 14.57 -2.57 -3.68
C ALA A 28 13.37 -3.43 -4.11
N ALA A 29 12.78 -4.21 -3.19
CA ALA A 29 11.58 -4.99 -3.47
C ALA A 29 10.38 -4.08 -3.83
N LEU A 30 10.22 -2.97 -3.09
CA LEU A 30 9.17 -1.99 -3.36
C LEU A 30 9.34 -1.30 -4.71
N SER A 31 10.56 -0.85 -5.05
CA SER A 31 10.84 -0.18 -6.32
C SER A 31 10.67 -1.11 -7.51
N LEU A 32 11.17 -2.34 -7.42
CA LEU A 32 10.94 -3.38 -8.44
C LEU A 32 9.45 -3.70 -8.58
N GLY A 33 8.72 -3.78 -7.47
CA GLY A 33 7.27 -3.98 -7.49
C GLY A 33 6.51 -2.85 -8.20
N ILE A 34 6.85 -1.59 -7.91
CA ILE A 34 6.27 -0.42 -8.58
C ILE A 34 6.56 -0.46 -10.08
N LEU A 35 7.81 -0.73 -10.47
CA LEU A 35 8.20 -0.83 -11.88
C LEU A 35 7.47 -1.97 -12.59
N ALA A 36 7.34 -3.13 -11.95
CA ALA A 36 6.60 -4.26 -12.50
C ALA A 36 5.10 -3.95 -12.67
N ALA A 37 4.48 -3.29 -11.69
CA ALA A 37 3.09 -2.86 -11.78
C ALA A 37 2.87 -1.84 -12.89
N LEU A 38 3.77 -0.85 -13.03
CA LEU A 38 3.73 0.12 -14.12
C LEU A 38 3.91 -0.53 -15.48
N ALA A 39 4.86 -1.46 -15.61
CA ALA A 39 5.06 -2.22 -16.84
C ALA A 39 3.84 -3.08 -17.20
N TRP A 40 3.20 -3.71 -16.20
CA TRP A 40 1.96 -4.45 -16.39
C TRP A 40 0.83 -3.55 -16.89
N VAL A 41 0.60 -2.42 -16.24
CA VAL A 41 -0.45 -1.47 -16.64
C VAL A 41 -0.19 -0.93 -18.05
N GLN A 42 1.06 -0.55 -18.33
CA GLN A 42 1.47 -0.07 -19.64
C GLN A 42 1.28 -1.11 -20.75
N GLY A 43 1.64 -2.37 -20.48
CA GLY A 43 1.53 -3.47 -21.44
C GLY A 43 0.09 -3.94 -21.66
N ALA A 44 -0.73 -3.98 -20.61
CA ALA A 44 -2.09 -4.49 -20.68
C ALA A 44 -3.11 -3.45 -21.13
N PHE A 45 -2.94 -2.17 -20.76
CA PHE A 45 -3.94 -1.12 -20.98
C PHE A 45 -3.45 0.05 -21.85
N GLY A 46 -2.15 0.23 -21.98
CA GLY A 46 -1.58 1.38 -22.70
C GLY A 46 -1.74 2.72 -21.97
N ILE A 47 -1.23 3.79 -22.59
CA ILE A 47 -1.45 5.17 -22.11
C ILE A 47 -2.67 5.72 -22.84
N ARG A 48 -3.65 6.20 -22.08
CA ARG A 48 -4.85 6.85 -22.62
C ARG A 48 -4.48 8.22 -23.20
N ALA A 49 -4.91 8.52 -24.42
CA ALA A 49 -4.56 9.78 -25.11
C ALA A 49 -5.20 11.03 -24.47
N ASP A 50 -6.35 10.87 -23.81
CA ASP A 50 -7.09 11.91 -23.08
C ASP A 50 -6.61 12.05 -21.61
N LEU A 51 -5.51 11.40 -21.21
CA LEU A 51 -5.00 11.45 -19.84
C LEU A 51 -4.82 12.90 -19.32
N PRO A 52 -4.27 13.86 -20.11
CA PRO A 52 -4.15 15.25 -19.66
C PRO A 52 -5.50 15.90 -19.31
N LEU A 53 -6.55 15.56 -20.07
CA LEU A 53 -7.90 16.07 -19.84
C LEU A 53 -8.48 15.48 -18.54
N VAL A 54 -8.29 14.18 -18.32
CA VAL A 54 -8.82 13.50 -17.14
C VAL A 54 -8.08 13.89 -15.87
N MET A 55 -6.79 14.23 -15.95
CA MET A 55 -6.03 14.77 -14.81
C MET A 55 -6.56 16.11 -14.29
N ALA A 56 -7.34 16.84 -15.08
CA ALA A 56 -8.03 18.06 -14.64
C ALA A 56 -9.31 17.77 -13.83
N THR A 57 -9.77 16.52 -13.78
CA THR A 57 -11.01 16.14 -13.08
C THR A 57 -10.74 15.69 -11.64
N ALA A 58 -11.66 15.99 -10.73
CA ALA A 58 -11.57 15.54 -9.34
C ALA A 58 -11.66 14.00 -9.19
N ASP A 59 -12.41 13.32 -10.07
CA ASP A 59 -12.56 11.85 -10.05
C ASP A 59 -11.22 11.13 -10.22
N PHE A 60 -10.34 11.67 -11.07
CA PHE A 60 -8.99 11.13 -11.25
C PHE A 60 -8.18 11.20 -9.94
N TRP A 61 -8.17 12.37 -9.30
CA TRP A 61 -7.40 12.57 -8.07
C TRP A 61 -7.94 11.75 -6.91
N GLN A 62 -9.24 11.48 -6.85
CA GLN A 62 -9.79 10.59 -5.84
C GLN A 62 -9.24 9.15 -5.99
N LYS A 63 -9.15 8.63 -7.22
CA LYS A 63 -8.59 7.31 -7.52
C LYS A 63 -7.10 7.19 -7.17
N VAL A 64 -6.37 8.30 -7.16
CA VAL A 64 -4.93 8.35 -6.85
C VAL A 64 -4.65 8.65 -5.38
N ALA A 65 -5.30 9.67 -4.83
CA ALA A 65 -5.01 10.19 -3.49
C ALA A 65 -5.34 9.17 -2.40
N MET A 66 -6.45 8.43 -2.54
CA MET A 66 -6.84 7.42 -1.55
C MET A 66 -5.80 6.29 -1.41
N PRO A 67 -5.42 5.56 -2.49
CA PRO A 67 -4.43 4.50 -2.35
C PRO A 67 -3.05 5.05 -1.98
N LEU A 68 -2.68 6.26 -2.42
CA LEU A 68 -1.43 6.90 -2.04
C LEU A 68 -1.37 7.19 -0.53
N ALA A 69 -2.45 7.73 0.04
CA ALA A 69 -2.53 7.99 1.48
C ALA A 69 -2.41 6.70 2.31
N VAL A 70 -3.06 5.62 1.86
CA VAL A 70 -2.96 4.30 2.50
C VAL A 70 -1.54 3.73 2.36
N ALA A 71 -0.93 3.84 1.18
CA ALA A 71 0.42 3.35 0.91
C ALA A 71 1.48 4.08 1.76
N VAL A 72 1.41 5.41 1.83
CA VAL A 72 2.31 6.22 2.68
C VAL A 72 2.15 5.86 4.15
N THR A 73 0.91 5.72 4.63
CA THR A 73 0.65 5.30 6.01
C THR A 73 1.21 3.91 6.28
N GLY A 74 0.99 2.96 5.37
CA GLY A 74 1.52 1.61 5.46
C GLY A 74 3.05 1.59 5.52
N LEU A 75 3.72 2.36 4.66
CA LEU A 75 5.17 2.49 4.64
C LEU A 75 5.71 3.01 5.98
N VAL A 76 5.11 4.07 6.52
CA VAL A 76 5.49 4.62 7.83
C VAL A 76 5.28 3.60 8.94
N VAL A 77 4.17 2.87 8.94
CA VAL A 77 3.89 1.84 9.95
C VAL A 77 4.89 0.70 9.88
N VAL A 78 5.16 0.16 8.69
CA VAL A 78 6.15 -0.91 8.48
C VAL A 78 7.54 -0.46 8.93
N PHE A 79 7.95 0.75 8.54
CA PHE A 79 9.25 1.30 8.94
C PHE A 79 9.39 1.43 10.45
N ARG A 80 8.34 1.91 11.14
CA ARG A 80 8.37 2.05 12.61
C ARG A 80 8.33 0.70 13.31
N LEU A 81 7.51 -0.25 12.86
CA LEU A 81 7.45 -1.59 13.46
C LEU A 81 8.76 -2.39 13.26
N GLY A 82 9.50 -2.12 12.19
CA GLY A 82 10.82 -2.70 11.95
C GLY A 82 11.92 -2.19 12.90
N HIS A 83 11.68 -1.10 13.64
CA HIS A 83 12.65 -0.51 14.56
C HIS A 83 12.22 -0.68 16.02
N PRO A 84 13.04 -1.33 16.87
CA PRO A 84 12.71 -1.54 18.27
C PRO A 84 12.53 -0.21 19.02
N GLY A 85 11.51 -0.13 19.86
CA GLY A 85 11.21 1.05 20.70
C GLY A 85 10.38 2.15 20.02
N ALA A 86 10.06 2.03 18.72
CA ALA A 86 9.21 3.01 18.06
C ALA A 86 7.74 2.86 18.48
N ARG A 87 7.13 3.95 18.97
CA ARG A 87 5.70 3.99 19.29
C ARG A 87 4.87 4.24 18.03
N VAL A 88 3.94 3.35 17.73
CA VAL A 88 2.98 3.53 16.63
C VAL A 88 1.66 4.05 17.22
N ARG A 89 1.56 5.34 17.53
CA ARG A 89 0.33 5.96 18.07
C ARG A 89 -0.41 6.73 16.96
N GLY A 90 -1.71 6.48 16.80
CA GLY A 90 -2.56 7.21 15.83
C GLY A 90 -2.48 6.75 14.37
N TRP A 91 -1.66 5.74 14.05
CA TRP A 91 -1.50 5.22 12.68
C TRP A 91 -2.78 4.68 12.05
N TRP A 92 -3.67 4.11 12.88
CA TRP A 92 -4.98 3.63 12.44
C TRP A 92 -5.75 4.74 11.75
N LEU A 93 -5.62 6.01 12.18
CA LEU A 93 -6.25 7.16 11.53
C LEU A 93 -5.74 7.37 10.10
N GLY A 94 -4.47 7.11 9.80
CA GLY A 94 -3.93 7.30 8.45
C GLY A 94 -4.53 6.35 7.41
N VAL A 95 -5.05 5.20 7.84
CA VAL A 95 -5.80 4.27 6.97
C VAL A 95 -7.30 4.51 7.08
N TRP A 96 -7.83 4.63 8.30
CA TRP A 96 -9.26 4.77 8.54
C TRP A 96 -9.83 6.08 8.03
N LEU A 97 -9.09 7.18 8.07
CA LEU A 97 -9.56 8.48 7.64
C LEU A 97 -9.82 8.55 6.13
N PRO A 98 -8.86 8.21 5.23
CA PRO A 98 -9.13 8.24 3.79
C PRO A 98 -10.20 7.22 3.38
N VAL A 99 -10.24 6.04 4.02
CA VAL A 99 -11.27 5.02 3.75
C VAL A 99 -12.65 5.49 4.19
N SER A 100 -12.78 6.04 5.40
CA SER A 100 -14.08 6.51 5.91
C SER A 100 -14.59 7.71 5.12
N LEU A 101 -13.72 8.64 4.72
CA LEU A 101 -14.10 9.78 3.88
C LEU A 101 -14.63 9.31 2.51
N LEU A 102 -13.97 8.31 1.89
CA LEU A 102 -14.43 7.71 0.64
C LEU A 102 -15.80 7.03 0.81
N TRP A 103 -16.00 6.30 1.91
CA TRP A 103 -17.27 5.62 2.19
C TRP A 103 -18.41 6.60 2.45
N ILE A 104 -18.16 7.68 3.19
CA ILE A 104 -19.15 8.74 3.42
C ILE A 104 -19.53 9.38 2.08
N TRP A 105 -18.55 9.72 1.25
CA TRP A 105 -18.80 10.28 -0.08
C TRP A 105 -19.62 9.34 -0.96
N ALA A 106 -19.26 8.05 -1.00
CA ALA A 106 -20.01 7.03 -1.74
C ALA A 106 -21.46 6.88 -1.22
N ALA A 107 -21.66 6.90 0.10
CA ALA A 107 -22.99 6.80 0.71
C ALA A 107 -23.87 8.00 0.32
N VAL A 108 -23.31 9.22 0.33
CA VAL A 108 -24.03 10.44 -0.09
C VAL A 108 -24.44 10.34 -1.57
N LEU A 109 -23.55 9.89 -2.45
CA LEU A 109 -23.87 9.71 -3.86
C LEU A 109 -24.97 8.66 -4.09
N LEU A 110 -24.91 7.54 -3.37
CA LEU A 110 -25.92 6.48 -3.49
C LEU A 110 -27.28 6.91 -2.92
N TRP A 111 -27.27 7.75 -1.89
CA TRP A 111 -28.50 8.31 -1.32
C TRP A 111 -29.20 9.25 -2.32
N MET A 112 -28.42 10.07 -3.03
CA MET A 112 -28.90 11.01 -4.06
C MET A 112 -29.30 10.32 -5.37
N ALA A 113 -28.83 9.09 -5.62
CA ALA A 113 -29.07 8.37 -6.86
C ALA A 113 -30.45 7.68 -6.91
N GLU A 114 -31.03 7.67 -8.12
CA GLU A 114 -32.26 6.93 -8.42
C GLU A 114 -32.09 5.43 -8.16
N PRO A 115 -33.13 4.72 -7.68
CA PRO A 115 -33.03 3.32 -7.29
C PRO A 115 -32.43 2.40 -8.36
N ALA A 116 -32.78 2.65 -9.63
CA ALA A 116 -32.26 1.88 -10.77
C ALA A 116 -30.75 2.11 -11.04
N ALA A 117 -30.21 3.28 -10.68
CA ALA A 117 -28.82 3.65 -10.91
C ALA A 117 -27.87 3.23 -9.77
N ARG A 118 -28.39 2.90 -8.59
CA ARG A 118 -27.56 2.56 -7.41
C ARG A 118 -26.66 1.36 -7.62
N MET A 119 -27.19 0.26 -8.16
CA MET A 119 -26.42 -0.97 -8.33
C MET A 119 -25.33 -0.83 -9.42
N PRO A 120 -25.61 -0.19 -10.57
CA PRO A 120 -24.58 0.20 -11.53
C PRO A 120 -23.49 1.12 -10.96
N LEU A 121 -23.84 2.06 -10.07
CA LEU A 121 -22.87 2.95 -9.42
C LEU A 121 -21.93 2.21 -8.46
N VAL A 122 -22.46 1.26 -7.67
CA VAL A 122 -21.65 0.47 -6.72
C VAL A 122 -20.70 -0.47 -7.46
N LEU A 123 -21.19 -1.19 -8.47
CA LEU A 123 -20.38 -2.15 -9.21
C LEU A 123 -19.47 -1.45 -10.21
N GLY A 124 -19.85 -0.30 -10.74
CA GLY A 124 -19.18 0.28 -11.89
C GLY A 124 -19.15 -0.66 -13.10
N THR A 125 -18.55 -0.19 -14.19
CA THR A 125 -18.47 -0.94 -15.45
C THR A 125 -17.30 -1.92 -15.48
N THR A 126 -16.27 -1.71 -14.65
CA THR A 126 -14.99 -2.42 -14.73
C THR A 126 -14.58 -3.11 -13.41
N TRP A 127 -15.49 -3.36 -12.46
CA TRP A 127 -15.08 -3.97 -11.18
C TRP A 127 -14.40 -5.32 -11.35
N ARG A 128 -14.89 -6.18 -12.25
CA ARG A 128 -14.34 -7.52 -12.45
C ARG A 128 -12.88 -7.45 -12.86
N THR A 129 -12.60 -6.69 -13.92
CA THR A 129 -11.23 -6.54 -14.43
C THR A 129 -10.34 -5.81 -13.43
N CYS A 130 -10.87 -4.81 -12.71
CA CYS A 130 -10.13 -4.07 -11.70
C CYS A 130 -9.69 -4.97 -10.54
N VAL A 131 -10.61 -5.74 -9.93
CA VAL A 131 -10.31 -6.62 -8.80
C VAL A 131 -9.24 -7.65 -9.16
N PHE A 132 -9.33 -8.28 -10.34
CA PHE A 132 -8.32 -9.25 -10.77
C PHE A 132 -6.96 -8.60 -11.03
N ASN A 133 -6.91 -7.44 -11.70
CA ASN A 133 -5.64 -6.77 -11.98
C ASN A 133 -4.96 -6.22 -10.73
N VAL A 134 -5.73 -5.62 -9.82
CA VAL A 134 -5.21 -5.12 -8.54
C VAL A 134 -4.67 -6.28 -7.71
N THR A 135 -5.40 -7.40 -7.65
CA THR A 135 -4.93 -8.58 -6.89
C THR A 135 -3.68 -9.20 -7.52
N ALA A 136 -3.67 -9.36 -8.85
CA ALA A 136 -2.54 -9.94 -9.58
C ALA A 136 -1.26 -9.11 -9.45
N THR A 137 -1.37 -7.79 -9.36
CA THR A 137 -0.22 -6.89 -9.16
C THR A 137 0.18 -6.76 -7.69
N ALA A 138 -0.78 -6.63 -6.77
CA ALA A 138 -0.50 -6.39 -5.36
C ALA A 138 0.01 -7.63 -4.61
N LEU A 139 -0.53 -8.83 -4.90
CA LEU A 139 -0.18 -10.06 -4.19
C LEU A 139 1.33 -10.41 -4.29
N PRO A 140 1.97 -10.48 -5.48
CA PRO A 140 3.39 -10.83 -5.57
C PRO A 140 4.28 -9.78 -4.91
N ILE A 141 3.93 -8.50 -5.03
CA ILE A 141 4.65 -7.41 -4.38
C ILE A 141 4.53 -7.54 -2.85
N GLY A 142 3.33 -7.80 -2.33
CA GLY A 142 3.09 -8.03 -0.91
C GLY A 142 3.90 -9.19 -0.35
N ILE A 143 3.95 -10.33 -1.06
CA ILE A 143 4.76 -11.49 -0.68
C ILE A 143 6.25 -11.13 -0.67
N ALA A 144 6.74 -10.43 -1.71
CA ALA A 144 8.13 -10.01 -1.78
C ALA A 144 8.53 -9.05 -0.65
N LEU A 145 7.65 -8.11 -0.29
CA LEU A 145 7.87 -7.19 0.82
C LEU A 145 7.89 -7.91 2.18
N LEU A 146 6.99 -8.85 2.42
CA LEU A 146 6.99 -9.67 3.63
C LEU A 146 8.25 -10.55 3.72
N TRP A 147 8.69 -11.09 2.60
CA TRP A 147 9.93 -11.87 2.54
C TRP A 147 11.17 -11.00 2.76
N ALA A 148 11.18 -9.75 2.27
CA ALA A 148 12.27 -8.80 2.49
C ALA A 148 12.39 -8.33 3.96
N LEU A 149 11.31 -8.44 4.74
CA LEU A 149 11.26 -8.12 6.17
C LEU A 149 11.74 -9.28 7.07
N ARG A 150 11.95 -10.48 6.50
CA ARG A 150 12.48 -11.65 7.20
C ARG A 150 14.00 -11.63 7.24
#